data_AF-A0A3D5V5A6-F1
#
_entry.id   AF-A0A3D5V5A6-F1
#
_cell.length_a   1.000
_cell.length_b   1.000
_cell.length_c   1.000
_cell.angle_alpha   90.00
_cell.angle_beta   90.00
_cell.angle_gamma   90.00
#
_symmetry.space_group_name_H-M   'P 1'
#
loop_
_entity.id
_entity.type
_entity.pdbx_description
1 polymer ?
#
loop_
_entity_poly.entity_id
_entity_poly.type
_entity_poly.pdbx_seq_one_letter_code
_entity_poly.pdbx_strand_id
1 'polypeptide(L)'
;MQAIVRDMKLAPEGHLKIDWAWQHMPLLNALKSEFEKSRPFLNKRMAVSVHLEAKTACLALVLKAAGADVAVTGSNPLSTQDAIAAALVERGIPVFAWHGATTQEYKEHLAATLDIQPELFLDDGGDLTTMLHGEKRSLLSGVKGGCEETTTGLMRMRAMAKAGKLAFPMIAVNDADCKHLFDNRYGT
;
A
#
# COMPACT_ATOMS: atom_id res chain seq x y z
N MET A 1 -2.58 17.51 6.22
CA MET A 1 -2.66 16.03 6.22
C MET A 1 -1.76 15.53 7.33
N GLN A 2 -2.27 14.63 8.17
CA GLN A 2 -1.49 14.01 9.24
C GLN A 2 -0.64 12.90 8.63
N ALA A 3 0.65 12.88 8.91
CA ALA A 3 1.59 11.84 8.53
C ALA A 3 2.46 11.51 9.73
N ILE A 4 2.88 10.25 9.85
CA ILE A 4 3.65 9.71 10.97
C ILE A 4 4.87 9.02 10.36
N VAL A 5 6.00 9.73 10.34
CA VAL A 5 7.27 9.26 9.77
C VAL A 5 8.43 9.62 10.70
N ARG A 6 9.56 8.91 10.57
CA ARG A 6 10.70 9.03 11.49
C ARG A 6 11.37 10.40 11.46
N ASP A 7 11.76 10.85 10.27
CA ASP A 7 12.49 12.11 10.07
C ASP A 7 12.23 12.65 8.65
N MET A 8 11.58 13.81 8.57
CA MET A 8 11.31 14.48 7.29
C MET A 8 12.58 14.96 6.58
N LYS A 9 13.71 15.14 7.30
CA LYS A 9 14.97 15.59 6.70
C LYS A 9 15.58 14.57 5.72
N LEU A 10 15.08 13.33 5.74
CA LEU A 10 15.51 12.27 4.82
C LEU A 10 14.84 12.36 3.43
N ALA A 11 13.84 13.24 3.26
CA ALA A 11 13.10 13.36 2.01
C ALA A 11 13.99 13.60 0.77
N PRO A 12 15.04 14.46 0.79
CA PRO A 12 15.90 14.65 -0.38
C PRO A 12 16.55 13.37 -0.88
N GLU A 13 17.02 12.50 0.02
CA GLU A 13 17.57 11.19 -0.36
C GLU A 13 16.48 10.29 -0.94
N GLY A 14 15.29 10.29 -0.34
CA GLY A 14 14.15 9.53 -0.83
C GLY A 14 13.70 9.96 -2.23
N HIS A 15 13.72 11.25 -2.52
CA HIS A 15 13.43 11.78 -3.86
C HIS A 15 14.37 11.17 -4.90
N LEU A 16 15.67 11.17 -4.65
CA LEU A 16 16.67 10.59 -5.55
C LEU A 16 16.43 9.10 -5.78
N LYS A 17 16.13 8.34 -4.73
CA LYS A 17 15.83 6.90 -4.83
C LYS A 17 14.56 6.61 -5.63
N ILE A 18 13.49 7.38 -5.40
CA ILE A 18 12.23 7.26 -6.16
C ILE A 18 12.46 7.60 -7.64
N ASP A 19 13.19 8.68 -7.93
CA ASP A 19 13.44 9.11 -9.30
C ASP A 19 14.37 8.12 -10.04
N TRP A 20 15.30 7.49 -9.33
CA TRP A 20 16.08 6.37 -9.88
C TRP A 20 15.20 5.17 -10.19
N ALA A 21 14.30 4.77 -9.27
CA ALA A 21 13.39 3.65 -9.49
C ALA A 21 12.49 3.88 -10.72
N TRP A 22 12.02 5.12 -10.94
CA TRP A 22 11.23 5.47 -12.12
C TRP A 22 11.93 5.15 -13.45
N GLN A 23 13.26 5.24 -13.52
CA GLN A 23 14.01 4.92 -14.75
C GLN A 23 13.96 3.43 -15.11
N HIS A 24 13.61 2.56 -14.15
CA HIS A 24 13.61 1.10 -14.30
C HIS A 24 12.20 0.49 -14.25
N MET A 25 11.14 1.31 -14.25
CA MET A 25 9.74 0.84 -14.13
C MET A 25 8.89 1.25 -15.35
N PRO A 26 9.19 0.77 -16.56
CA PRO A 26 8.51 1.19 -17.79
C PRO A 26 6.99 0.94 -17.77
N LEU A 27 6.55 -0.16 -17.13
CA LEU A 27 5.14 -0.49 -17.00
C LEU A 27 4.38 0.51 -16.12
N LEU A 28 4.92 0.89 -14.97
CA LEU A 28 4.31 1.93 -14.14
C LEU A 28 4.38 3.30 -14.81
N ASN A 29 5.42 3.61 -15.59
CA ASN A 29 5.51 4.87 -16.34
C ASN A 29 4.38 4.97 -17.38
N ALA A 30 4.12 3.89 -18.11
CA ALA A 30 3.03 3.82 -19.06
C ALA A 30 1.67 4.00 -18.36
N LEU A 31 1.43 3.27 -17.26
CA LEU A 31 0.20 3.40 -16.47
C LEU A 31 0.03 4.79 -15.87
N LYS A 32 1.10 5.41 -15.36
CA LYS A 32 1.07 6.80 -14.88
C LYS A 32 0.60 7.75 -15.98
N SER A 33 1.22 7.65 -17.16
CA SER A 33 0.92 8.52 -18.31
C SER A 33 -0.52 8.36 -18.82
N GLU A 34 -1.06 7.15 -18.73
CA GLU A 34 -2.46 6.86 -19.05
C GLU A 34 -3.40 7.41 -17.97
N PHE A 35 -3.13 7.08 -16.70
CA PHE A 35 -4.02 7.37 -15.57
C PHE A 35 -4.06 8.85 -15.19
N GLU A 36 -3.01 9.62 -15.47
CA GLU A 36 -3.05 11.09 -15.36
C GLU A 36 -4.15 11.71 -16.23
N LYS A 37 -4.47 11.06 -17.36
CA LYS A 37 -5.51 11.53 -18.29
C LYS A 37 -6.88 10.96 -17.93
N SER A 38 -6.96 9.65 -17.71
CA SER A 38 -8.24 8.97 -17.49
C SER A 38 -8.78 9.09 -16.06
N ARG A 39 -7.90 9.31 -15.08
CA ARG A 39 -8.21 9.47 -13.65
C ARG A 39 -9.25 8.48 -13.13
N PRO A 40 -9.05 7.15 -13.30
CA PRO A 40 -10.06 6.14 -13.03
C PRO A 40 -10.46 6.04 -11.54
N PHE A 41 -9.63 6.57 -10.65
CA PHE A 41 -9.83 6.51 -9.21
C PHE A 41 -10.17 7.88 -8.61
N LEU A 42 -10.64 8.82 -9.43
CA LEU A 42 -11.08 10.14 -8.95
C LEU A 42 -12.08 10.01 -7.79
N ASN A 43 -11.79 10.70 -6.68
CA ASN A 43 -12.60 10.68 -5.45
C ASN A 43 -12.75 9.27 -4.84
N LYS A 44 -11.72 8.42 -4.97
CA LYS A 44 -11.63 7.12 -4.29
C LYS A 44 -10.54 7.21 -3.25
N ARG A 45 -10.85 6.78 -2.02
CA ARG A 45 -9.87 6.69 -0.94
C ARG A 45 -9.24 5.30 -0.95
N MET A 46 -7.92 5.25 -0.95
CA MET A 46 -7.14 4.01 -1.00
C MET A 46 -6.18 3.89 0.16
N ALA A 47 -6.21 2.75 0.83
CA ALA A 47 -5.19 2.36 1.78
C ALA A 47 -4.23 1.37 1.13
N VAL A 48 -2.93 1.64 1.27
CA VAL A 48 -1.84 0.82 0.72
C VAL A 48 -0.95 0.36 1.87
N SER A 49 -0.88 -0.95 2.09
CA SER A 49 -0.02 -1.60 3.08
C SER A 49 0.94 -2.51 2.34
N VAL A 50 2.23 -2.13 2.29
CA VAL A 50 3.28 -2.79 1.50
C VAL A 50 4.65 -2.59 2.13
N HIS A 51 5.66 -3.35 1.71
CA HIS A 51 7.05 -3.00 2.00
C HIS A 51 7.35 -1.62 1.42
N LEU A 52 7.62 -0.62 2.27
CA LEU A 52 7.71 0.78 1.84
C LEU A 52 9.11 1.13 1.34
N GLU A 53 9.28 1.02 0.02
CA GLU A 53 10.53 1.17 -0.73
C GLU A 53 10.32 2.07 -1.95
N ALA A 54 11.40 2.40 -2.67
CA ALA A 54 11.32 3.28 -3.84
C ALA A 54 10.32 2.77 -4.91
N LYS A 55 10.28 1.46 -5.16
CA LYS A 55 9.37 0.84 -6.15
C LYS A 55 7.90 0.94 -5.75
N THR A 56 7.59 0.75 -4.47
CA THR A 56 6.21 0.85 -3.95
C THR A 56 5.78 2.30 -3.78
N ALA A 57 6.72 3.23 -3.56
CA ALA A 57 6.45 4.65 -3.68
C ALA A 57 6.05 5.06 -5.11
N CYS A 58 6.71 4.51 -6.15
CA CYS A 58 6.28 4.72 -7.53
C CYS A 58 4.83 4.25 -7.75
N LEU A 59 4.47 3.07 -7.24
CA LEU A 59 3.09 2.56 -7.30
C LEU A 59 2.10 3.52 -6.61
N ALA A 60 2.38 3.98 -5.40
CA ALA A 60 1.52 4.94 -4.69
C ALA A 60 1.35 6.26 -5.48
N LEU A 61 2.41 6.73 -6.14
CA LEU A 61 2.36 7.91 -7.02
C LEU A 61 1.52 7.66 -8.28
N VAL A 62 1.52 6.46 -8.86
CA VAL A 62 0.60 6.09 -9.96
C VAL A 62 -0.85 6.17 -9.49
N LEU A 63 -1.16 5.60 -8.32
CA LEU A 63 -2.53 5.62 -7.78
C LEU A 63 -3.01 7.05 -7.49
N LYS A 64 -2.14 7.90 -6.93
CA LYS A 64 -2.43 9.33 -6.78
C LYS A 64 -2.64 10.02 -8.12
N ALA A 65 -1.79 9.76 -9.11
CA ALA A 65 -1.93 10.30 -10.46
C ALA A 65 -3.23 9.87 -11.15
N ALA A 66 -3.70 8.66 -10.83
CA ALA A 66 -5.01 8.13 -11.22
C ALA A 66 -6.21 8.79 -10.51
N GLY A 67 -5.97 9.77 -9.62
CA GLY A 67 -6.98 10.56 -8.94
C GLY A 67 -7.41 10.05 -7.57
N ALA A 68 -6.76 9.00 -7.04
CA ALA A 68 -7.07 8.46 -5.72
C ALA A 68 -6.50 9.34 -4.59
N ASP A 69 -7.23 9.40 -3.48
CA ASP A 69 -6.74 9.87 -2.20
C ASP A 69 -6.05 8.70 -1.48
N VAL A 70 -4.73 8.61 -1.62
CA VAL A 70 -3.93 7.46 -1.16
C VAL A 70 -3.33 7.75 0.21
N ALA A 71 -3.40 6.77 1.13
CA ALA A 71 -2.54 6.70 2.32
C ALA A 71 -1.73 5.41 2.33
N VAL A 72 -0.50 5.47 2.85
CA VAL A 72 0.46 4.37 2.82
C VAL A 72 0.96 4.01 4.21
N THR A 73 1.10 2.72 4.48
CA THR A 73 1.79 2.14 5.65
C THR A 73 2.72 1.02 5.22
N GLY A 74 3.64 0.65 6.10
CA GLY A 74 4.46 -0.56 5.96
C GLY A 74 3.63 -1.82 6.21
N SER A 75 3.95 -2.92 5.51
CA SER A 75 3.45 -4.28 5.77
C SER A 75 4.34 -5.10 6.72
N ASN A 76 5.50 -4.57 7.08
CA ASN A 76 6.43 -5.17 8.03
C ASN A 76 7.22 -4.08 8.76
N PRO A 77 7.36 -4.14 10.11
CA PRO A 77 8.07 -3.13 10.90
C PRO A 77 9.51 -2.83 10.47
N LEU A 78 10.18 -3.78 9.80
CA LEU A 78 11.57 -3.66 9.36
C LEU A 78 11.73 -3.33 7.87
N SER A 79 10.63 -3.29 7.11
CA SER A 79 10.69 -3.12 5.65
C SER A 79 10.71 -1.67 5.19
N THR A 80 10.20 -0.76 6.02
CA THR A 80 10.12 0.66 5.67
C THR A 80 11.50 1.26 5.47
N GLN A 81 11.68 1.99 4.39
CA GLN A 81 12.82 2.88 4.17
C GLN A 81 12.42 4.31 4.53
N ASP A 82 12.94 4.85 5.65
CA ASP A 82 12.48 6.13 6.20
C ASP A 82 12.64 7.31 5.23
N ALA A 83 13.70 7.30 4.40
CA ALA A 83 13.88 8.31 3.34
C ALA A 83 12.73 8.29 2.32
N ILE A 84 12.26 7.11 1.94
CA ILE A 84 11.12 6.94 1.01
C ILE A 84 9.83 7.42 1.66
N ALA A 85 9.60 7.08 2.93
CA ALA A 85 8.44 7.53 3.69
C ALA A 85 8.39 9.08 3.72
N ALA A 86 9.50 9.73 4.06
CA ALA A 86 9.61 11.19 4.08
C ALA A 86 9.35 11.81 2.69
N ALA A 87 9.95 11.26 1.63
CA ALA A 87 9.78 11.77 0.27
C ALA A 87 8.34 11.61 -0.25
N LEU A 88 7.63 10.54 0.11
CA LEU A 88 6.22 10.38 -0.25
C LEU A 88 5.33 11.44 0.41
N VAL A 89 5.62 11.79 1.67
CA VAL A 89 4.92 12.86 2.39
C VAL A 89 5.12 14.21 1.67
N GLU A 90 6.35 14.55 1.26
CA GLU A 90 6.61 15.78 0.47
C GLU A 90 5.94 15.74 -0.91
N ARG A 91 5.82 14.55 -1.52
CA ARG A 91 5.03 14.33 -2.75
C ARG A 91 3.51 14.31 -2.48
N GLY A 92 3.08 14.61 -1.26
CA GLY A 92 1.68 14.81 -0.87
C GLY A 92 0.88 13.51 -0.76
N ILE A 93 1.50 12.42 -0.33
CA ILE A 93 0.84 11.18 0.05
C ILE A 93 1.06 10.99 1.56
N PRO A 94 0.00 10.97 2.39
CA PRO A 94 0.11 10.61 3.80
C PRO A 94 0.77 9.25 3.98
N VAL A 95 1.78 9.20 4.85
CA VAL A 95 2.48 7.97 5.22
C VAL A 95 2.40 7.80 6.73
N PHE A 96 2.15 6.56 7.17
CA PHE A 96 2.14 6.15 8.56
C PHE A 96 3.08 4.96 8.71
N ALA A 97 4.38 5.19 8.80
CA ALA A 97 5.38 4.12 8.90
C ALA A 97 6.77 4.67 9.25
N TRP A 98 7.56 3.86 9.94
CA TRP A 98 9.02 3.97 9.99
C TRP A 98 9.68 2.60 10.17
N HIS A 99 10.98 2.57 9.88
CA HIS A 99 11.83 1.41 10.13
C HIS A 99 12.00 1.13 11.62
N GLY A 100 11.93 -0.14 12.01
CA GLY A 100 12.13 -0.56 13.40
C GLY A 100 10.97 -0.17 14.31
N ALA A 101 9.76 -0.02 13.76
CA ALA A 101 8.57 0.24 14.57
C ALA A 101 8.35 -0.87 15.60
N THR A 102 7.99 -0.51 16.82
CA THR A 102 7.53 -1.49 17.81
C THR A 102 6.21 -2.09 17.35
N THR A 103 5.83 -3.24 17.93
CA THR A 103 4.52 -3.86 17.65
C THR A 103 3.35 -2.89 17.90
N GLN A 104 3.47 -2.03 18.91
CA GLN A 104 2.43 -1.05 19.22
C GLN A 104 2.38 0.05 18.16
N GLU A 105 3.52 0.63 17.81
CA GLU A 105 3.62 1.66 16.77
C GLU A 105 3.14 1.12 15.41
N TYR A 106 3.51 -0.11 15.06
CA TYR A 106 3.03 -0.76 13.83
C TYR A 106 1.50 -0.88 13.79
N LYS A 107 0.86 -1.25 14.91
CA LYS A 107 -0.61 -1.26 14.99
C LYS A 107 -1.20 0.15 14.86
N GLU A 108 -0.58 1.15 15.47
CA GLU A 108 -1.03 2.54 15.35
C GLU A 108 -0.93 3.06 13.91
N HIS A 109 0.13 2.67 13.19
CA HIS A 109 0.31 2.96 11.77
C HIS A 109 -0.81 2.36 10.90
N LEU A 110 -1.13 1.07 11.10
CA LEU A 110 -2.24 0.42 10.40
C LEU A 110 -3.58 1.11 10.72
N ALA A 111 -3.81 1.43 12.00
CA ALA A 111 -5.04 2.10 12.43
C ALA A 111 -5.18 3.51 11.82
N ALA A 112 -4.11 4.30 11.83
CA ALA A 112 -4.09 5.64 11.23
C ALA A 112 -4.32 5.59 9.71
N THR A 113 -3.80 4.57 9.04
CA THR A 113 -4.05 4.33 7.61
C THR A 113 -5.52 4.00 7.35
N LEU A 114 -6.18 3.24 8.24
CA LEU A 114 -7.61 2.95 8.13
C LEU A 114 -8.50 4.15 8.45
N ASP A 115 -8.02 5.13 9.23
CA ASP A 115 -8.82 6.30 9.65
C ASP A 115 -9.15 7.26 8.49
N ILE A 116 -8.50 7.11 7.33
CA ILE A 116 -8.96 7.79 6.10
C ILE A 116 -10.30 7.24 5.57
N GLN A 117 -10.77 6.12 6.14
CA GLN A 117 -11.95 5.35 5.73
C GLN A 117 -11.86 4.93 4.25
N PRO A 118 -10.85 4.12 3.89
CA PRO A 118 -10.60 3.72 2.51
C PRO A 118 -11.79 2.93 1.92
N GLU A 119 -12.05 3.16 0.64
CA GLU A 119 -12.98 2.34 -0.15
C GLU A 119 -12.26 1.16 -0.82
N LEU A 120 -10.96 1.30 -1.08
CA LEU A 120 -10.15 0.36 -1.85
C LEU A 120 -8.84 0.06 -1.10
N PHE A 121 -8.38 -1.19 -1.24
CA PHE A 121 -7.22 -1.71 -0.51
C PHE A 121 -6.18 -2.31 -1.46
N LEU A 122 -4.92 -2.06 -1.13
CA LEU A 122 -3.78 -2.82 -1.64
C LEU A 122 -3.03 -3.31 -0.40
N ASP A 123 -3.05 -4.62 -0.19
CA ASP A 123 -2.50 -5.26 1.01
C ASP A 123 -1.40 -6.26 0.63
N ASP A 124 -0.44 -6.40 1.54
CA ASP A 124 0.73 -7.25 1.44
C ASP A 124 0.84 -7.95 2.79
N GLY A 125 0.51 -9.24 2.81
CA GLY A 125 0.52 -10.09 3.99
C GLY A 125 -0.82 -10.16 4.73
N GLY A 126 -1.75 -9.23 4.46
CA GLY A 126 -3.13 -9.28 4.95
C GLY A 126 -3.37 -8.67 6.33
N ASP A 127 -2.40 -7.94 6.89
CA ASP A 127 -2.49 -7.35 8.23
C ASP A 127 -3.49 -6.19 8.30
N LEU A 128 -3.49 -5.32 7.29
CA LEU A 128 -4.43 -4.21 7.21
C LEU A 128 -5.87 -4.74 7.08
N THR A 129 -6.08 -5.75 6.22
CA THR A 129 -7.37 -6.43 6.06
C THR A 129 -7.80 -7.14 7.34
N THR A 130 -6.86 -7.73 8.08
CA THR A 130 -7.15 -8.41 9.36
C THR A 130 -7.58 -7.41 10.43
N MET A 131 -6.87 -6.29 10.57
CA MET A 131 -7.26 -5.23 11.51
C MET A 131 -8.65 -4.69 11.19
N LEU A 132 -8.96 -4.50 9.90
CA LEU A 132 -10.28 -4.07 9.45
C LEU A 132 -11.39 -5.05 9.83
N HIS A 133 -11.17 -6.36 9.67
CA HIS A 133 -12.15 -7.39 10.04
C HIS A 133 -12.23 -7.63 11.56
N GLY A 134 -11.24 -7.19 12.34
CA GLY A 134 -11.17 -7.37 13.79
C GLY A 134 -11.53 -6.10 14.57
N GLU A 135 -10.61 -5.14 14.60
CA GLU A 135 -10.64 -3.96 15.48
C GLU A 135 -11.38 -2.77 14.85
N LYS A 136 -11.34 -2.63 13.51
CA LYS A 136 -11.90 -1.47 12.77
C LYS A 136 -13.16 -1.83 11.97
N ARG A 137 -13.96 -2.78 12.47
CA ARG A 137 -15.14 -3.35 11.78
C ARG A 137 -16.19 -2.33 11.34
N SER A 138 -16.30 -1.21 12.05
CA SER A 138 -17.25 -0.13 11.69
C SER A 138 -16.98 0.47 10.31
N LEU A 139 -15.75 0.34 9.78
CA LEU A 139 -15.35 0.86 8.48
C LEU A 139 -15.71 -0.08 7.32
N LEU A 140 -16.05 -1.35 7.59
CA LEU A 140 -16.29 -2.36 6.56
C LEU A 140 -17.36 -1.98 5.55
N SER A 141 -18.40 -1.26 5.97
CA SER A 141 -19.51 -0.85 5.10
C SER A 141 -19.10 0.11 3.99
N GLY A 142 -17.97 0.81 4.14
CA GLY A 142 -17.42 1.71 3.14
C GLY A 142 -16.52 1.03 2.10
N VAL A 143 -16.17 -0.24 2.30
CA VAL A 143 -15.16 -0.93 1.51
C VAL A 143 -15.78 -1.62 0.30
N LYS A 144 -15.23 -1.34 -0.88
CA LYS A 144 -15.67 -1.90 -2.18
C LYS A 144 -14.88 -3.13 -2.58
N GLY A 145 -13.62 -3.21 -2.16
CA GLY A 145 -12.76 -4.33 -2.48
C GLY A 145 -11.29 -4.03 -2.24
N GLY A 146 -10.45 -5.03 -2.49
CA GLY A 146 -9.02 -4.86 -2.42
C GLY A 146 -8.27 -5.86 -3.27
N CYS A 147 -6.96 -5.86 -3.12
CA CYS A 147 -6.08 -6.83 -3.72
C CYS A 147 -4.97 -7.22 -2.73
N GLU A 148 -4.47 -8.44 -2.85
CA GLU A 148 -3.45 -8.99 -1.96
C GLU A 148 -2.27 -9.55 -2.76
N GLU A 149 -1.07 -9.12 -2.37
CA GLU A 149 0.19 -9.35 -3.11
C GLU A 149 0.88 -10.68 -2.78
N THR A 150 0.66 -11.25 -1.59
CA THR A 150 1.48 -12.37 -1.10
C THR A 150 0.73 -13.68 -0.98
N THR A 151 1.46 -14.79 -1.11
CA THR A 151 0.95 -16.14 -0.85
C THR A 151 0.32 -16.24 0.56
N THR A 152 1.00 -15.71 1.58
CA THR A 152 0.54 -15.78 2.98
C THR A 152 -0.76 -15.01 3.19
N GLY A 153 -0.84 -13.78 2.68
CA GLY A 153 -2.06 -12.98 2.75
C GLY A 153 -3.22 -13.66 2.02
N LEU A 154 -2.99 -14.24 0.84
CA LEU A 154 -4.03 -14.97 0.12
C LEU A 154 -4.52 -16.21 0.85
N MET A 155 -3.63 -16.96 1.54
CA MET A 155 -4.06 -18.07 2.37
C MET A 155 -5.02 -17.61 3.48
N ARG A 156 -4.73 -16.47 4.13
CA ARG A 156 -5.62 -15.86 5.12
C ARG A 156 -6.97 -15.44 4.50
N MET A 157 -6.94 -14.76 3.35
CA MET A 157 -8.15 -14.31 2.66
C MET A 157 -9.03 -15.48 2.20
N ARG A 158 -8.43 -16.53 1.62
CA ARG A 158 -9.14 -17.74 1.20
C ARG A 158 -9.74 -18.48 2.39
N ALA A 159 -9.04 -18.56 3.53
CA ALA A 159 -9.58 -19.14 4.75
C ALA A 159 -10.79 -18.36 5.27
N MET A 160 -10.73 -17.02 5.29
CA MET A 160 -11.86 -16.17 5.68
C MET A 160 -13.03 -16.29 4.70
N ALA A 161 -12.77 -16.35 3.39
CA ALA A 161 -13.80 -16.55 2.37
C ALA A 161 -14.49 -17.91 2.52
N LYS A 162 -13.73 -18.99 2.70
CA LYS A 162 -14.28 -20.35 2.95
C LYS A 162 -15.13 -20.39 4.22
N ALA A 163 -14.79 -19.59 5.22
CA ALA A 163 -15.57 -19.45 6.46
C ALA A 163 -16.77 -18.50 6.35
N GLY A 164 -17.02 -17.88 5.19
CA GLY A 164 -18.08 -16.87 5.00
C GLY A 164 -17.85 -15.57 5.78
N LYS A 165 -16.59 -15.26 6.14
CA LYS A 165 -16.23 -14.12 6.98
C LYS A 165 -15.55 -12.96 6.23
N LEU A 166 -15.11 -13.18 4.99
CA LEU A 166 -14.55 -12.13 4.17
C LEU A 166 -15.66 -11.18 3.71
N ALA A 167 -15.59 -9.92 4.12
CA ALA A 167 -16.69 -8.97 3.97
C ALA A 167 -16.75 -8.25 2.61
N PHE A 168 -15.68 -8.30 1.83
CA PHE A 168 -15.57 -7.61 0.53
C PHE A 168 -14.68 -8.41 -0.44
N PRO A 169 -14.82 -8.22 -1.77
CA PRO A 169 -14.04 -8.97 -2.75
C PRO A 169 -12.54 -8.60 -2.70
N MET A 170 -11.69 -9.61 -2.88
CA MET A 170 -10.23 -9.47 -2.95
C MET A 170 -9.71 -10.07 -4.25
N ILE A 171 -8.88 -9.32 -4.98
CA ILE A 171 -8.15 -9.80 -6.15
C ILE A 171 -6.83 -10.44 -5.70
N ALA A 172 -6.57 -11.66 -6.17
CA ALA A 172 -5.35 -12.41 -5.87
C ALA A 172 -4.21 -12.01 -6.81
N VAL A 173 -3.49 -10.92 -6.50
CA VAL A 173 -2.39 -10.41 -7.36
C VAL A 173 -1.26 -11.44 -7.45
N ASN A 174 -0.97 -12.14 -6.35
CA ASN A 174 0.08 -13.16 -6.33
C ASN A 174 -0.16 -14.32 -7.30
N ASP A 175 -1.41 -14.58 -7.71
CA ASP A 175 -1.73 -15.68 -8.63
C ASP A 175 -1.52 -15.27 -10.11
N ALA A 176 -1.30 -13.99 -10.41
CA ALA A 176 -1.00 -13.56 -11.77
C ALA A 176 0.35 -14.14 -12.22
N ASP A 177 0.41 -14.72 -13.42
CA ASP A 177 1.65 -15.34 -13.95
C ASP A 177 2.82 -14.35 -13.98
N CYS A 178 2.54 -13.09 -14.31
CA CYS A 178 3.54 -12.01 -14.32
C CYS A 178 4.05 -11.61 -12.93
N LYS A 179 3.38 -12.04 -11.85
CA LYS A 179 3.82 -11.89 -10.46
C LYS A 179 4.49 -13.18 -10.00
N HIS A 180 3.74 -14.29 -10.00
CA HIS A 180 4.20 -15.55 -9.43
C HIS A 180 5.46 -16.11 -10.10
N LEU A 181 5.53 -16.05 -11.44
CA LEU A 181 6.65 -16.64 -12.20
C LEU A 181 7.86 -15.70 -12.32
N PHE A 182 7.72 -14.44 -11.89
CA PHE A 182 8.78 -13.45 -12.01
C PHE A 182 9.27 -12.97 -10.65
N ASP A 183 8.42 -12.25 -9.91
CA ASP A 183 8.77 -11.66 -8.62
C ASP A 183 9.19 -12.73 -7.60
N ASN A 184 8.33 -13.74 -7.37
CA ASN A 184 8.61 -14.79 -6.38
C ASN A 184 9.79 -15.70 -6.77
N ARG A 185 10.25 -15.68 -8.03
CA ARG A 185 11.29 -16.58 -8.53
C ARG A 185 12.64 -15.91 -8.76
N TYR A 186 12.64 -14.65 -9.19
CA TYR A 186 13.86 -13.91 -9.52
C TYR A 186 14.09 -12.68 -8.63
N GLY A 187 13.09 -12.27 -7.83
CA GLY A 187 13.21 -11.15 -6.90
C GLY A 187 13.69 -11.52 -5.50
N THR A 188 13.68 -12.83 -5.15
CA THR A 188 14.15 -13.41 -3.89
C THR A 188 15.56 -13.96 -4.01
#